data_AF-G2QYV7-F1
#
_entry.id   AF-G2QYV7-F1
#
_cell.length_a   1.000
_cell.length_b   1.000
_cell.length_c   1.000
_cell.angle_alpha   90.00
_cell.angle_beta   90.00
_cell.angle_gamma   90.00
#
_symmetry.space_group_name_H-M   'P 1'
#
loop_
_entity.id
_entity.type
_entity.pdbx_description
1 polymer ?
#
loop_
_entity_poly.entity_id
_entity_poly.type
_entity_poly.pdbx_seq_one_letter_code
_entity_poly.pdbx_strand_id
1 'polypeptide(L)'
;MYTQPVILGATLLAAHIVASNPLLPRQTSSNTATVQLGTLRGAPKHLASGFIYGLPDSPMGQKPDQIPDHFYSDIGFNYGRAGGAQIGMIQMGNGNHGP
;
A
#
# COMPACT_ATOMS: atom_id res chain seq x y z
N MET A 1 18.17 -46.75 7.82
CA MET A 1 18.14 -45.65 6.83
C MET A 1 16.74 -45.60 6.20
N TYR A 2 15.80 -44.81 6.74
CA TYR A 2 14.49 -44.61 6.09
C TYR A 2 13.78 -43.36 6.61
N THR A 3 13.87 -42.23 5.90
CA THR A 3 13.00 -41.05 6.08
C THR A 3 13.06 -40.13 4.86
N GLN A 4 12.46 -40.52 3.72
CA GLN A 4 12.30 -39.61 2.56
C GLN A 4 10.96 -39.69 1.77
N PRO A 5 9.78 -40.11 2.30
CA PRO A 5 8.54 -40.03 1.51
C PRO A 5 7.72 -38.74 1.74
N VAL A 6 7.85 -38.06 2.89
CA VAL A 6 6.92 -36.97 3.28
C VAL A 6 7.24 -35.64 2.57
N ILE A 7 8.52 -35.36 2.31
CA ILE A 7 8.97 -34.09 1.71
C ILE A 7 8.57 -34.00 0.22
N LEU A 8 8.53 -35.13 -0.49
CA LEU A 8 8.15 -35.19 -1.91
C LEU A 8 6.63 -35.09 -2.11
N GLY A 9 5.84 -35.57 -1.15
CA GLY A 9 4.37 -35.47 -1.20
C GLY A 9 3.85 -34.05 -0.98
N ALA A 10 4.48 -33.28 -0.09
CA ALA A 10 4.07 -31.91 0.21
C ALA A 10 4.35 -30.93 -0.95
N THR A 11 5.43 -31.12 -1.70
CA THR A 11 5.80 -30.27 -2.84
C THR A 11 4.92 -30.52 -4.06
N LEU A 12 4.53 -31.76 -4.33
CA LEU A 12 3.59 -32.07 -5.43
C LEU A 12 2.20 -31.45 -5.18
N LEU A 13 1.71 -31.45 -3.95
CA LEU A 13 0.39 -30.91 -3.63
C LEU A 13 0.33 -29.37 -3.77
N ALA A 14 1.39 -28.67 -3.34
CA ALA A 14 1.47 -27.21 -3.49
C ALA A 14 1.52 -26.77 -4.96
N ALA A 15 2.23 -27.50 -5.83
CA ALA A 15 2.29 -27.21 -7.26
C ALA A 15 0.93 -27.40 -7.96
N HIS A 16 0.13 -28.40 -7.56
CA HIS A 16 -1.21 -28.63 -8.11
C HIS A 16 -2.18 -27.51 -7.71
N ILE A 17 -2.14 -27.03 -6.47
CA ILE A 17 -3.06 -25.97 -6.00
C ILE A 17 -2.83 -24.65 -6.75
N VAL A 18 -1.58 -24.30 -7.06
CA VAL A 18 -1.28 -23.06 -7.80
C VAL A 18 -1.64 -23.15 -9.29
N ALA A 19 -1.47 -24.32 -9.92
CA ALA A 19 -1.79 -24.54 -11.33
C ALA A 19 -3.31 -24.70 -11.61
N SER A 20 -4.12 -24.97 -10.58
CA SER A 20 -5.55 -25.26 -10.72
C SER A 20 -6.44 -24.02 -10.83
N ASN A 21 -5.90 -22.83 -10.58
CA ASN A 21 -6.69 -21.61 -10.71
C ASN A 21 -6.69 -21.17 -12.18
N PRO A 22 -7.84 -21.22 -12.88
CA PRO A 22 -7.89 -20.68 -14.23
C PRO A 22 -7.55 -19.19 -14.18
N LEU A 23 -6.62 -18.76 -15.03
CA LEU A 23 -6.35 -17.35 -15.24
C LEU A 23 -7.62 -16.72 -15.82
N LEU A 24 -8.30 -15.90 -15.03
CA LEU A 24 -9.45 -15.14 -15.51
C LEU A 24 -8.96 -14.04 -16.46
N PRO A 25 -9.69 -13.75 -17.54
CA PRO A 25 -9.39 -12.59 -18.38
C PRO A 25 -9.30 -11.33 -17.53
N ARG A 26 -8.24 -10.53 -17.77
CA ARG A 26 -8.12 -9.19 -17.16
C ARG A 26 -9.38 -8.40 -17.50
N GLN A 27 -9.94 -7.71 -16.50
CA GLN A 27 -11.06 -6.79 -16.73
C GLN A 27 -10.68 -5.79 -17.82
N THR A 28 -11.51 -5.71 -18.87
CA THR A 28 -11.34 -4.74 -19.93
C THR A 28 -12.15 -3.48 -19.59
N SER A 29 -11.79 -2.35 -20.21
CA SER A 29 -12.55 -1.10 -20.04
C SER A 29 -14.01 -1.18 -20.54
N SER A 30 -14.35 -2.24 -21.29
CA SER A 30 -15.71 -2.55 -21.73
C SER A 30 -16.59 -3.22 -20.67
N ASN A 31 -16.06 -3.57 -19.50
CA ASN A 31 -16.85 -4.15 -18.42
C ASN A 31 -17.89 -3.15 -17.87
N THR A 32 -19.09 -3.63 -17.55
CA THR A 32 -20.13 -2.83 -16.89
C THR A 32 -20.12 -3.08 -15.39
N ALA A 33 -20.08 -2.01 -14.58
CA ALA A 33 -20.29 -2.09 -13.14
C ALA A 33 -21.78 -1.97 -12.82
N THR A 34 -22.32 -2.90 -12.03
CA THR A 34 -23.72 -2.88 -11.59
C THR A 34 -23.81 -2.39 -10.14
N VAL A 35 -24.64 -1.37 -9.90
CA VAL A 35 -24.91 -0.83 -8.56
C VAL A 35 -26.34 -1.15 -8.16
N GLN A 36 -26.53 -1.84 -7.04
CA GLN A 36 -27.86 -2.12 -6.48
C GLN A 36 -28.22 -1.10 -5.40
N LEU A 37 -29.05 -0.11 -5.77
CA LEU A 37 -29.42 0.99 -4.86
C LEU A 37 -30.38 0.58 -3.74
N GLY A 38 -31.11 -0.53 -3.90
CA GLY A 38 -32.04 -1.05 -2.90
C GLY A 38 -31.40 -1.86 -1.76
N THR A 39 -30.10 -2.17 -1.85
CA THR A 39 -29.39 -3.03 -0.90
C THR A 39 -28.41 -2.22 -0.07
N LEU A 40 -28.71 -1.99 1.20
CA LEU A 40 -27.79 -1.33 2.12
C LEU A 40 -26.68 -2.28 2.57
N ARG A 41 -25.44 -1.79 2.59
CA ARG A 41 -24.24 -2.55 3.04
C ARG A 41 -23.68 -2.06 4.38
N GLY A 42 -24.44 -1.20 5.07
CA GLY A 42 -24.02 -0.48 6.27
C GLY A 42 -23.34 0.85 5.95
N ALA A 43 -22.88 1.55 6.99
CA ALA A 43 -22.15 2.80 6.84
C ALA A 43 -20.76 2.57 6.23
N PRO A 44 -20.26 3.49 5.37
CA PRO A 44 -18.90 3.45 4.87
C PRO A 44 -17.87 3.41 6.01
N LYS A 45 -16.90 2.50 5.90
CA LYS A 45 -15.83 2.32 6.90
C LYS A 45 -14.47 2.82 6.42
N HIS A 46 -14.37 3.32 5.18
CA HIS A 46 -13.13 3.87 4.60
C HIS A 46 -11.91 2.94 4.75
N LEU A 47 -12.10 1.62 4.62
CA LEU A 47 -11.04 0.64 4.95
C LEU A 47 -9.82 0.70 4.02
N ALA A 48 -9.98 1.31 2.84
CA ALA A 48 -8.90 1.52 1.86
C ALA A 48 -8.50 3.01 1.74
N SER A 49 -9.01 3.89 2.60
CA SER A 49 -8.65 5.30 2.58
C SER A 49 -7.34 5.50 3.35
N GLY A 50 -6.28 5.82 2.61
CA GLY A 50 -4.94 5.77 3.18
C GLY A 50 -3.82 6.03 2.20
N PHE A 51 -2.62 6.27 2.75
CA PHE A 51 -1.39 6.46 1.99
C PHE A 51 -0.29 5.55 2.53
N ILE A 52 0.50 4.99 1.61
CA ILE A 52 1.70 4.22 1.94
C ILE A 52 2.87 5.03 1.34
N TYR A 53 3.74 5.56 2.18
CA TYR A 53 4.90 6.39 1.80
C TYR A 53 4.55 7.69 1.06
N GLY A 54 3.31 8.17 1.17
CA GLY A 54 2.75 9.18 0.27
C GLY A 54 2.24 10.46 0.92
N LEU A 55 2.62 10.76 2.16
CA LEU A 55 2.39 12.08 2.74
C LEU A 55 3.72 12.79 2.88
N PRO A 56 3.92 13.94 2.22
CA PRO A 56 5.13 14.72 2.41
C PRO A 56 5.18 15.16 3.86
N ASP A 57 6.19 14.72 4.59
CA ASP A 57 6.62 15.46 5.76
C ASP A 57 7.21 16.78 5.26
N SER A 58 7.03 17.87 5.99
CA SER A 58 7.73 19.11 5.68
C SER A 58 9.15 19.05 6.27
N PRO A 59 10.15 18.50 5.55
CA PRO A 59 11.49 19.04 5.71
C PRO A 59 12.26 19.25 4.39
N MET A 60 11.71 18.95 3.21
CA MET A 60 12.39 19.09 1.91
C MET A 60 11.91 20.29 1.07
N GLY A 61 11.84 21.49 1.69
CA GLY A 61 11.58 22.75 0.98
C GLY A 61 10.16 22.95 0.45
N GLN A 62 9.25 22.01 0.71
CA GLN A 62 7.83 22.12 0.36
C GLN A 62 7.05 22.80 1.49
N LYS A 63 6.13 23.71 1.13
CA LYS A 63 5.34 24.48 2.08
C LYS A 63 4.36 23.54 2.82
N PRO A 64 4.21 23.64 4.15
CA PRO A 64 3.39 22.72 4.95
C PRO A 64 1.89 22.73 4.63
N ASP A 65 1.43 23.62 3.75
CA ASP A 65 0.04 23.78 3.30
C ASP A 65 -0.21 23.24 1.88
N GLN A 66 0.70 22.44 1.31
CA GLN A 66 0.48 21.85 -0.01
C GLN A 66 -0.77 20.95 -0.05
N ILE A 67 -1.12 20.32 1.06
CA ILE A 67 -2.33 19.52 1.22
C ILE A 67 -3.21 20.24 2.25
N PRO A 68 -4.38 20.76 1.86
CA PRO A 68 -5.31 21.40 2.80
C PRO A 68 -5.77 20.45 3.91
N ASP A 69 -5.87 20.93 5.15
CA ASP A 69 -6.23 20.09 6.31
C ASP A 69 -7.54 19.30 6.14
N HIS A 70 -8.55 19.91 5.50
CA HIS A 70 -9.84 19.25 5.26
C HIS A 70 -9.74 18.03 4.34
N PHE A 71 -8.69 17.92 3.54
CA PHE A 71 -8.49 16.76 2.67
C PHE A 71 -8.42 15.46 3.47
N TYR A 72 -7.79 15.49 4.66
CA TYR A 72 -7.68 14.31 5.52
C TYR A 72 -9.03 13.86 6.08
N SER A 73 -9.93 14.80 6.39
CA SER A 73 -11.28 14.48 6.85
C SER A 73 -12.19 14.05 5.70
N ASP A 74 -12.13 14.73 4.57
CA ASP A 74 -13.10 14.57 3.48
C ASP A 74 -12.96 13.21 2.77
N ILE A 75 -11.73 12.69 2.67
CA ILE A 75 -11.49 11.35 2.13
C ILE A 75 -11.79 10.24 3.14
N GLY A 76 -12.06 10.61 4.40
CA GLY A 76 -12.17 9.68 5.52
C GLY A 76 -10.88 8.89 5.74
N PHE A 77 -9.73 9.59 5.83
CA PHE A 77 -8.44 8.95 6.01
C PHE A 77 -8.45 8.01 7.22
N ASN A 78 -8.05 6.74 7.02
CA ASN A 78 -8.19 5.70 8.03
C ASN A 78 -6.88 4.98 8.34
N TYR A 79 -6.08 4.67 7.32
CA TYR A 79 -4.82 3.92 7.52
C TYR A 79 -3.65 4.57 6.78
N GLY A 80 -2.52 4.73 7.46
CA GLY A 80 -1.28 5.20 6.86
C GLY A 80 -0.13 4.26 7.16
N ARG A 81 0.87 4.24 6.27
CA ARG A 81 2.20 3.68 6.57
C ARG A 81 3.26 4.74 6.26
N ALA A 82 3.95 5.16 7.31
CA ALA A 82 5.13 6.00 7.24
C ALA A 82 6.34 5.17 7.71
N GLY A 83 7.38 5.09 6.89
CA GLY A 83 8.58 4.30 7.14
C GLY A 83 9.42 4.22 5.87
N GLY A 84 10.71 4.50 5.95
CA GLY A 84 11.57 4.64 4.77
C GLY A 84 11.88 6.08 4.37
N ALA A 85 11.45 7.09 5.16
CA ALA A 85 12.08 8.41 5.10
C ALA A 85 13.57 8.21 5.40
N GLN A 86 14.40 8.41 4.39
CA GLN A 86 15.85 8.26 4.48
C GLN A 86 16.37 9.44 5.32
N ILE A 87 16.23 9.38 6.65
CA ILE A 87 16.98 10.26 7.54
C ILE A 87 18.43 9.79 7.46
N GLY A 88 19.18 10.43 6.56
CA GLY A 88 20.54 10.03 6.24
C GLY A 88 21.22 10.89 5.20
N MET A 89 20.97 12.20 5.19
CA MET A 89 21.91 13.15 4.57
C MET A 89 22.55 13.98 5.67
N ILE A 90 23.77 13.60 6.05
CA ILE A 90 24.69 14.48 6.78
C ILE A 90 24.98 15.66 5.86
N GLN A 91 24.38 16.82 6.14
CA GLN A 91 24.82 18.08 5.55
C GLN A 91 26.23 18.33 6.08
N MET A 92 27.20 18.14 5.19
CA MET A 92 28.63 18.32 5.39
C MET A 92 28.93 19.67 6.06
N GLY A 93 29.86 19.66 7.02
CA GLY A 93 30.28 20.84 7.76
C GLY A 93 30.72 21.98 6.83
N ASN A 94 30.02 23.10 6.93
CA ASN A 94 30.51 24.40 6.49
C ASN A 94 30.81 25.24 7.73
N GLY A 95 31.98 25.01 8.33
CA GLY A 95 32.54 25.84 9.38
C GLY A 95 33.54 26.83 8.80
N ASN A 96 33.07 27.84 8.07
CA ASN A 96 33.85 29.02 7.73
C ASN A 96 33.40 30.20 8.61
N HIS A 97 33.93 30.32 9.82
CA HIS A 97 33.94 31.57 10.60
C HIS A 97 35.39 31.80 11.08
N GLY A 98 36.06 32.80 10.49
CA GLY A 98 37.47 33.18 10.75
C GLY A 98 37.69 33.86 12.11
N PRO A 99 38.78 34.63 12.33
CA PRO A 99 39.90 35.00 11.44
C PRO A 99 41.03 33.98 11.33
#